data_AF-A0A6L4Z299-F1
#
_entry.id   AF-A0A6L4Z299-F1
#
_cell.length_a   1.000
_cell.length_b   1.000
_cell.length_c   1.000
_cell.angle_alpha   90.00
_cell.angle_beta   90.00
_cell.angle_gamma   90.00
#
_symmetry.space_group_name_H-M   'P 1'
#
loop_
_entity.id
_entity.type
_entity.pdbx_description
1 polymer ?
#
loop_
_entity_poly.entity_id
_entity_poly.type
_entity_poly.pdbx_seq_one_letter_code
_entity_poly.pdbx_strand_id
1 'polypeptide(L)'
;NLGTHIYLEIQALNRKTDAIPLSFLNRVLVKSSSVSQSFISDLSKLQKVNDGSWDSNIITTSIAVFSLYGTDKTDAVSRAINYLNRRVSNDGSWGGNIETTSWALISLHGAELSRVLVSQRPTDSVGAKDSDTEICGDGVDNDNDGSLDCAEPKCLDTPLCKCDNNVKDDDELGVDCGGSCVVSCVDSEEDEQDTEETPVTTEPSDSSEEEDTTEVDEGSSLWIWILIIVVILLGGGSFFYIKYVKTGKVDLSSLFKKKTNKPNFDEFRRQAEFKPVTPVNRPTSRPGNSSFQKPIQPFNAGAARRSKDEDELDKSLKEAEKLLKG
;
A
#
# COMPACT_ATOMS: atom_id res chain seq x y z
N ASN A 1 16.44 -6.80 16.94
CA ASN A 1 17.20 -5.61 17.38
C ASN A 1 16.39 -4.93 18.47
N LEU A 2 16.85 -5.00 19.73
CA LEU A 2 16.00 -4.67 20.89
C LEU A 2 15.63 -3.18 20.96
N GLY A 3 16.55 -2.28 20.56
CA GLY A 3 16.28 -0.84 20.56
C GLY A 3 15.15 -0.41 19.62
N THR A 4 15.02 -1.06 18.45
CA THR A 4 13.94 -0.77 17.49
C THR A 4 12.57 -1.14 18.05
N HIS A 5 12.47 -2.27 18.76
CA HIS A 5 11.25 -2.70 19.45
C HIS A 5 10.82 -1.68 20.50
N ILE A 6 11.74 -1.34 21.44
CA ILE A 6 11.47 -0.40 22.52
C ILE A 6 11.05 0.98 21.97
N TYR A 7 11.70 1.46 20.91
CA TYR A 7 11.34 2.74 20.27
C TYR A 7 9.94 2.72 19.67
N LEU A 8 9.59 1.67 18.92
CA LEU A 8 8.26 1.53 18.30
C LEU A 8 7.16 1.32 19.34
N GLU A 9 7.45 0.59 20.41
CA GLU A 9 6.54 0.38 21.54
C GLU A 9 6.28 1.69 22.28
N ILE A 10 7.32 2.49 22.59
CA ILE A 10 7.15 3.82 23.19
C ILE A 10 6.38 4.76 22.25
N GLN A 11 6.66 4.74 20.94
CA GLN A 11 5.88 5.51 19.95
C GLN A 11 4.40 5.10 19.95
N ALA A 12 4.10 3.82 19.85
CA ALA A 12 2.73 3.30 19.85
C ALA A 12 1.99 3.56 21.18
N LEU A 13 2.68 3.48 22.32
CA LEU A 13 2.10 3.80 23.63
C LEU A 13 1.80 5.29 23.79
N ASN A 14 2.66 6.17 23.27
CA ASN A 14 2.44 7.62 23.25
C ASN A 14 1.42 8.05 22.19
N ARG A 15 1.24 7.26 21.13
CA ARG A 15 0.38 7.56 19.98
C ARG A 15 -0.52 6.38 19.61
N LYS A 16 -1.34 5.93 20.56
CA LYS A 16 -2.28 4.80 20.38
C LYS A 16 -3.32 5.01 19.26
N THR A 17 -3.43 6.23 18.75
CA THR A 17 -4.30 6.63 17.63
C THR A 17 -3.63 6.55 16.26
N ASP A 18 -2.29 6.44 16.21
CA ASP A 18 -1.55 6.52 14.95
C ASP A 18 -1.34 5.10 14.41
N ALA A 19 -1.97 4.80 13.27
CA ALA A 19 -1.91 3.48 12.66
C ALA A 19 -0.49 3.08 12.21
N ILE A 20 0.35 4.04 11.80
CA ILE A 20 1.70 3.76 11.26
C ILE A 20 2.65 3.17 12.33
N PRO A 21 2.85 3.78 13.52
CA PRO A 21 3.63 3.16 14.60
C PRO A 21 3.11 1.77 15.02
N LEU A 22 1.79 1.61 15.15
CA LEU A 22 1.17 0.33 15.50
C LEU A 22 1.45 -0.75 14.45
N SER A 23 1.36 -0.41 13.16
CA SER A 23 1.61 -1.32 12.05
C SER A 23 3.08 -1.79 12.01
N PHE A 24 4.04 -0.86 12.18
CA PHE A 24 5.46 -1.22 12.22
C PHE A 24 5.80 -2.03 13.48
N LEU A 25 5.23 -1.70 14.64
CA LEU A 25 5.39 -2.47 15.87
C LEU A 25 4.85 -3.90 15.67
N ASN A 26 3.63 -4.05 15.16
CA ASN A 26 3.01 -5.34 14.88
C ASN A 26 3.90 -6.19 13.95
N ARG A 27 4.38 -5.62 12.84
CA ARG A 27 5.25 -6.33 11.89
C ARG A 27 6.58 -6.78 12.50
N VAL A 28 7.15 -6.00 13.43
CA VAL A 28 8.35 -6.40 14.19
C VAL A 28 8.04 -7.52 15.18
N LEU A 29 6.91 -7.45 15.88
CA LEU A 29 6.47 -8.43 16.86
C LEU A 29 6.09 -9.79 16.25
N VAL A 30 5.45 -9.80 15.08
CA VAL A 30 5.11 -11.02 14.31
C VAL A 30 6.41 -11.79 14.01
N LYS A 31 7.45 -11.09 13.56
CA LYS A 31 8.76 -11.69 13.27
C LYS A 31 9.51 -12.20 14.52
N SER A 32 9.21 -11.69 15.71
CA SER A 32 9.78 -12.19 16.97
C SER A 32 8.87 -13.17 17.71
N SER A 33 7.76 -13.61 17.11
CA SER A 33 6.74 -14.48 17.73
C SER A 33 6.22 -13.93 19.08
N SER A 34 6.30 -12.62 19.29
CA SER A 34 6.05 -11.95 20.58
C SER A 34 4.83 -11.03 20.54
N VAL A 35 3.89 -11.27 19.62
CA VAL A 35 2.76 -10.36 19.40
C VAL A 35 1.82 -10.37 20.59
N SER A 36 1.77 -9.26 21.32
CA SER A 36 0.64 -8.98 22.18
C SER A 36 -0.58 -8.69 21.30
N GLN A 37 -1.58 -9.57 21.36
CA GLN A 37 -2.86 -9.46 20.67
C GLN A 37 -3.57 -8.10 20.86
N SER A 38 -3.22 -7.37 21.93
CA SER A 38 -3.67 -5.99 22.16
C SER A 38 -3.36 -5.05 20.99
N PHE A 39 -2.17 -5.11 20.39
CA PHE A 39 -1.76 -4.15 19.36
C PHE A 39 -2.45 -4.41 18.02
N ILE A 40 -2.68 -5.68 17.66
CA ILE A 40 -3.50 -6.07 16.50
C ILE A 40 -4.93 -5.55 16.69
N SER A 41 -5.52 -5.77 17.86
CA SER A 41 -6.86 -5.29 18.20
C SER A 41 -6.95 -3.75 18.14
N ASP A 42 -5.97 -3.05 18.69
CA ASP A 42 -5.94 -1.58 18.69
C ASP A 42 -5.76 -1.00 17.28
N LEU A 43 -4.90 -1.58 16.44
CA LEU A 43 -4.79 -1.21 15.03
C LEU A 43 -6.11 -1.44 14.28
N SER A 44 -6.76 -2.59 14.49
CA SER A 44 -8.05 -2.91 13.86
C SER A 44 -9.18 -1.95 14.27
N LYS A 45 -9.16 -1.38 15.49
CA LYS A 45 -10.14 -0.36 15.93
C LYS A 45 -9.97 0.99 15.23
N LEU A 46 -8.78 1.29 14.72
CA LEU A 46 -8.50 2.50 13.94
C LEU A 46 -8.96 2.40 12.49
N GLN A 47 -9.39 1.21 12.04
CA GLN A 47 -9.93 1.05 10.69
C GLN A 47 -11.29 1.75 10.59
N LYS A 48 -11.48 2.52 9.53
CA LYS A 48 -12.73 3.19 9.24
C LYS A 48 -13.74 2.18 8.70
N VAL A 49 -14.87 2.04 9.41
CA VAL A 49 -15.94 1.08 9.07
C VAL A 49 -16.58 1.39 7.70
N ASN A 50 -16.62 2.67 7.29
CA ASN A 50 -17.34 3.11 6.09
C ASN A 50 -16.59 2.85 4.77
N ASP A 51 -15.26 2.96 4.74
CA ASP A 51 -14.47 2.80 3.52
C ASP A 51 -13.41 1.68 3.60
N GLY A 52 -13.16 1.11 4.79
CA GLY A 52 -12.16 0.07 5.02
C GLY A 52 -10.73 0.58 5.18
N SER A 53 -10.50 1.90 5.13
CA SER A 53 -9.17 2.49 5.19
C SER A 53 -8.66 2.73 6.62
N TRP A 54 -7.37 3.03 6.73
CA TRP A 54 -6.86 3.83 7.84
C TRP A 54 -6.64 5.27 7.36
N ASP A 55 -7.31 6.21 8.02
CA ASP A 55 -7.25 7.66 7.75
C ASP A 55 -7.60 8.09 6.30
N SER A 56 -8.33 7.26 5.55
CA SER A 56 -8.55 7.43 4.10
C SER A 56 -7.26 7.69 3.30
N ASN A 57 -6.13 7.21 3.81
CA ASN A 57 -4.80 7.39 3.24
C ASN A 57 -4.29 6.08 2.66
N ILE A 58 -3.83 6.11 1.41
CA ILE A 58 -3.34 4.92 0.69
C ILE A 58 -2.11 4.32 1.39
N ILE A 59 -1.12 5.14 1.77
CA ILE A 59 0.11 4.66 2.41
C ILE A 59 -0.21 4.06 3.78
N THR A 60 -0.97 4.78 4.61
CA THR A 60 -1.37 4.31 5.94
C THR A 60 -2.14 2.99 5.85
N THR A 61 -3.08 2.88 4.91
CA THR A 61 -3.87 1.66 4.69
C THR A 61 -3.00 0.50 4.21
N SER A 62 -2.08 0.76 3.27
CA SER A 62 -1.16 -0.25 2.74
C SER A 62 -0.20 -0.77 3.82
N ILE A 63 0.36 0.12 4.64
CA ILE A 63 1.24 -0.26 5.77
C ILE A 63 0.45 -1.07 6.82
N ALA A 64 -0.79 -0.68 7.12
CA ALA A 64 -1.64 -1.42 8.05
C ALA A 64 -1.98 -2.83 7.52
N VAL A 65 -2.41 -2.95 6.27
CA VAL A 65 -2.64 -4.22 5.56
C VAL A 65 -1.39 -5.12 5.63
N PHE A 66 -0.22 -4.62 5.22
CA PHE A 66 1.04 -5.36 5.27
C PHE A 66 1.43 -5.85 6.69
N SER A 67 0.99 -5.15 7.74
CA SER A 67 1.19 -5.57 9.13
C SER A 67 0.19 -6.60 9.62
N LEU A 68 -1.04 -6.62 9.08
CA LEU A 68 -2.12 -7.52 9.47
C LEU A 68 -2.12 -8.85 8.68
N TYR A 69 -1.38 -8.96 7.58
CA TYR A 69 -1.14 -10.24 6.91
C TYR A 69 -0.53 -11.28 7.86
N GLY A 70 -1.12 -12.48 7.90
CA GLY A 70 -0.74 -13.54 8.84
C GLY A 70 -1.26 -13.35 10.27
N THR A 71 -2.26 -12.47 10.47
CA THR A 71 -2.99 -12.33 11.74
C THR A 71 -4.44 -12.79 11.59
N ASP A 72 -5.16 -12.89 12.70
CA ASP A 72 -6.58 -13.28 12.75
C ASP A 72 -7.56 -12.18 12.28
N LYS A 73 -7.06 -11.12 11.62
CA LYS A 73 -7.85 -9.96 11.15
C LYS A 73 -8.07 -9.96 9.64
N THR A 74 -8.39 -11.13 9.09
CA THR A 74 -8.73 -11.33 7.66
C THR A 74 -9.79 -10.33 7.19
N ASP A 75 -10.92 -10.19 7.90
CA ASP A 75 -11.99 -9.23 7.53
C ASP A 75 -11.49 -7.78 7.42
N ALA A 76 -10.55 -7.38 8.28
CA ALA A 76 -9.98 -6.04 8.26
C ALA A 76 -9.06 -5.87 7.05
N VAL A 77 -8.27 -6.89 6.71
CA VAL A 77 -7.46 -6.92 5.50
C VAL A 77 -8.37 -6.84 4.26
N SER A 78 -9.41 -7.65 4.14
CA SER A 78 -10.32 -7.65 2.97
C SER A 78 -11.02 -6.31 2.74
N ARG A 79 -11.52 -5.65 3.80
CA ARG A 79 -12.09 -4.29 3.68
C ARG A 79 -11.07 -3.26 3.17
N ALA A 80 -9.82 -3.39 3.57
CA ALA A 80 -8.75 -2.48 3.20
C ALA A 80 -8.17 -2.75 1.79
N ILE A 81 -8.15 -4.01 1.36
CA ILE A 81 -7.85 -4.37 -0.04
C ILE A 81 -8.93 -3.77 -0.95
N ASN A 82 -10.21 -3.90 -0.59
CA ASN A 82 -11.31 -3.24 -1.31
C ASN A 82 -11.18 -1.71 -1.35
N TYR A 83 -10.66 -1.08 -0.29
CA TYR A 83 -10.31 0.35 -0.32
C TYR A 83 -9.23 0.65 -1.36
N LEU A 84 -8.15 -0.13 -1.39
CA LEU A 84 -7.03 0.06 -2.33
C LEU A 84 -7.48 -0.20 -3.77
N ASN A 85 -8.23 -1.25 -4.06
CA ASN A 85 -8.69 -1.57 -5.41
C ASN A 85 -9.55 -0.45 -6.01
N ARG A 86 -10.44 0.19 -5.22
CA ARG A 86 -11.21 1.38 -5.65
C ARG A 86 -10.38 2.66 -5.83
N ARG A 87 -9.09 2.65 -5.48
CA ARG A 87 -8.17 3.79 -5.54
C ARG A 87 -7.06 3.63 -6.57
N VAL A 88 -7.04 2.53 -7.32
CA VAL A 88 -6.16 2.40 -8.49
C VAL A 88 -6.62 3.37 -9.58
N SER A 89 -5.66 4.00 -10.25
CA SER A 89 -5.92 4.92 -11.35
C SER A 89 -5.88 4.16 -12.68
N ASN A 90 -6.40 4.76 -13.76
CA ASN A 90 -6.43 4.13 -15.09
C ASN A 90 -5.03 3.78 -15.66
N ASP A 91 -3.95 4.32 -15.09
CA ASP A 91 -2.56 3.99 -15.42
C ASP A 91 -1.95 2.88 -14.54
N GLY A 92 -2.76 2.25 -13.69
CA GLY A 92 -2.34 1.24 -12.71
C GLY A 92 -1.65 1.82 -11.47
N SER A 93 -1.52 3.15 -11.36
CA SER A 93 -0.88 3.77 -10.19
C SER A 93 -1.87 4.03 -9.06
N TRP A 94 -1.37 4.00 -7.84
CA TRP A 94 -2.08 4.57 -6.69
C TRP A 94 -1.58 5.98 -6.47
N GLY A 95 -2.46 6.99 -6.53
CA GLY A 95 -2.10 8.38 -6.23
C GLY A 95 -1.03 9.02 -7.14
N GLY A 96 -0.82 8.49 -8.35
CA GLY A 96 0.04 9.10 -9.38
C GLY A 96 1.53 9.22 -9.03
N ASN A 97 2.03 8.47 -8.04
CA ASN A 97 3.44 8.51 -7.65
C ASN A 97 3.99 7.14 -7.22
N ILE A 98 5.32 7.04 -7.25
CA ILE A 98 6.05 5.78 -7.03
C ILE A 98 5.93 5.31 -5.58
N GLU A 99 5.92 6.20 -4.58
CA GLU A 99 5.91 5.82 -3.17
C GLU A 99 4.59 5.17 -2.76
N THR A 100 3.46 5.81 -3.07
CA THR A 100 2.11 5.26 -2.84
C THR A 100 1.89 3.96 -3.60
N THR A 101 2.32 3.89 -4.86
CA THR A 101 2.20 2.69 -5.70
C THR A 101 3.07 1.55 -5.17
N SER A 102 4.29 1.84 -4.69
CA SER A 102 5.16 0.81 -4.09
C SER A 102 4.54 0.25 -2.81
N TRP A 103 4.02 1.11 -1.93
CA TRP A 103 3.34 0.64 -0.71
C TRP A 103 2.08 -0.16 -1.03
N ALA A 104 1.26 0.27 -1.99
CA ALA A 104 0.07 -0.46 -2.41
C ALA A 104 0.44 -1.87 -2.94
N LEU A 105 1.42 -1.97 -3.86
CA LEU A 105 1.89 -3.27 -4.38
C LEU A 105 2.51 -4.15 -3.29
N ILE A 106 3.30 -3.59 -2.37
CA ILE A 106 3.83 -4.33 -1.21
C ILE A 106 2.70 -4.79 -0.28
N SER A 107 1.60 -4.04 -0.17
CA SER A 107 0.46 -4.49 0.62
C SER A 107 -0.33 -5.59 -0.07
N LEU A 108 -0.61 -5.48 -1.37
CA LEU A 108 -1.43 -6.44 -2.12
C LEU A 108 -0.70 -7.76 -2.41
N HIS A 109 0.62 -7.71 -2.67
CA HIS A 109 1.42 -8.88 -3.08
C HIS A 109 2.59 -9.19 -2.12
N GLY A 110 2.93 -8.31 -1.18
CA GLY A 110 4.08 -8.52 -0.27
C GLY A 110 3.87 -9.61 0.78
N ALA A 111 2.67 -10.19 0.88
CA ALA A 111 2.44 -11.45 1.58
C ALA A 111 3.35 -12.56 1.00
N GLU A 112 3.48 -12.65 -0.32
CA GLU A 112 4.35 -13.60 -1.01
C GLU A 112 5.84 -13.28 -0.79
N LEU A 113 6.25 -12.01 -0.91
CA LEU A 113 7.64 -11.60 -0.61
C LEU A 113 8.06 -11.97 0.82
N SER A 114 7.10 -12.00 1.75
CA SER A 114 7.35 -12.44 3.13
C SER A 114 7.77 -13.91 3.20
N ARG A 115 7.15 -14.77 2.39
CA ARG A 115 7.49 -16.19 2.27
C ARG A 115 8.79 -16.38 1.50
N VAL A 116 8.96 -15.76 0.33
CA VAL A 116 10.17 -15.88 -0.50
C VAL A 116 11.43 -15.47 0.27
N LEU A 117 11.40 -14.35 1.02
CA LEU A 117 12.54 -13.88 1.81
C LEU A 117 12.82 -14.71 3.09
N VAL A 118 11.89 -15.57 3.50
CA VAL A 118 12.07 -16.53 4.61
C VAL A 118 12.50 -17.91 4.09
N SER A 119 11.99 -18.31 2.91
CA SER A 119 12.31 -19.56 2.22
C SER A 119 13.69 -19.55 1.56
N GLN A 120 14.26 -18.37 1.24
CA GLN A 120 15.66 -18.23 0.77
C GLN A 120 16.74 -18.48 1.86
N ARG A 121 16.52 -19.42 2.79
CA ARG A 121 17.64 -20.24 3.26
C ARG A 121 17.94 -21.26 2.16
N PRO A 122 19.16 -21.30 1.60
CA PRO A 122 19.55 -22.40 0.75
C PRO A 122 19.71 -23.66 1.61
N THR A 123 18.63 -24.40 1.79
CA THR A 123 18.73 -25.84 2.02
C THR A 123 19.00 -26.47 0.66
N ASP A 124 20.29 -26.60 0.36
CA ASP A 124 20.74 -27.50 -0.70
C ASP A 124 20.13 -28.89 -0.53
N SER A 125 20.01 -29.62 -1.64
CA SER A 125 19.58 -31.02 -1.76
C SER A 125 18.10 -31.35 -1.49
N VAL A 126 17.37 -31.54 -2.60
CA VAL A 126 16.67 -32.79 -2.97
C VAL A 126 15.88 -33.52 -1.86
N GLY A 127 14.56 -33.52 -2.02
CA GLY A 127 13.73 -34.66 -1.63
C GLY A 127 12.67 -34.36 -0.57
N ALA A 128 11.42 -34.26 -1.04
CA ALA A 128 10.18 -34.45 -0.32
C ALA A 128 10.03 -33.76 1.06
N LYS A 129 9.16 -32.75 1.10
CA LYS A 129 8.25 -32.63 2.23
C LYS A 129 6.83 -32.43 1.77
N ASP A 130 6.25 -33.57 1.39
CA ASP A 130 4.81 -33.84 1.44
C ASP A 130 4.18 -33.14 2.66
N SER A 131 3.39 -32.12 2.32
CA SER A 131 2.23 -31.66 3.07
C SER A 131 1.08 -31.62 2.07
N ASP A 132 0.73 -32.77 1.47
CA ASP A 132 -0.22 -32.87 0.34
C ASP A 132 -1.65 -32.35 0.62
N THR A 133 -1.90 -31.83 1.82
CA THR A 133 -3.16 -31.22 2.26
C THR A 133 -3.12 -29.71 2.06
N GLU A 134 -3.65 -29.27 0.92
CA GLU A 134 -3.97 -27.86 0.69
C GLU A 134 -5.35 -27.52 1.31
N ILE A 135 -5.51 -26.33 1.90
CA ILE A 135 -6.75 -25.86 2.52
C ILE A 135 -7.27 -24.66 1.73
N CYS A 136 -7.97 -24.96 0.63
CA CYS A 136 -8.49 -23.96 -0.28
C CYS A 136 -9.43 -22.97 0.43
N GLY A 137 -9.18 -21.67 0.24
CA GLY A 137 -9.98 -20.55 0.71
C GLY A 137 -9.54 -19.93 2.04
N ASP A 138 -8.36 -20.26 2.55
CA ASP A 138 -7.84 -19.68 3.81
C ASP A 138 -6.78 -18.56 3.60
N GLY A 139 -6.35 -18.31 2.36
CA GLY A 139 -5.33 -17.31 2.04
C GLY A 139 -3.90 -17.79 2.29
N VAL A 140 -3.70 -19.10 2.48
CA VAL A 140 -2.44 -19.73 2.86
C VAL A 140 -2.07 -20.77 1.80
N ASP A 141 -0.86 -20.64 1.27
CA ASP A 141 -0.17 -21.70 0.53
C ASP A 141 0.24 -22.76 1.56
N ASN A 142 -0.54 -23.84 1.70
CA ASN A 142 -0.42 -24.81 2.81
C ASN A 142 0.58 -25.94 2.50
N ASP A 143 0.82 -26.26 1.23
CA ASP A 143 1.83 -27.24 0.82
C ASP A 143 3.21 -26.63 0.45
N ASN A 144 3.31 -25.30 0.36
CA ASN A 144 4.54 -24.54 0.10
C ASN A 144 5.15 -24.72 -1.29
N ASP A 145 4.33 -25.04 -2.30
CA ASP A 145 4.76 -25.07 -3.70
C ASP A 145 4.87 -23.65 -4.34
N GLY A 146 4.10 -22.68 -3.82
CA GLY A 146 4.13 -21.28 -4.23
C GLY A 146 2.86 -20.72 -4.88
N SER A 147 1.80 -21.52 -5.07
CA SER A 147 0.47 -21.01 -5.48
C SER A 147 -0.48 -20.88 -4.29
N LEU A 148 -1.46 -19.96 -4.36
CA LEU A 148 -2.42 -19.68 -3.28
C LEU A 148 -3.84 -20.05 -3.71
N ASP A 149 -4.59 -20.76 -2.88
CA ASP A 149 -6.03 -21.02 -3.06
C ASP A 149 -6.38 -21.35 -4.53
N CYS A 150 -7.12 -20.50 -5.23
CA CYS A 150 -7.58 -20.76 -6.59
C CYS A 150 -6.51 -20.62 -7.69
N ALA A 151 -5.29 -20.23 -7.34
CA ALA A 151 -4.11 -20.41 -8.19
C ALA A 151 -3.51 -21.82 -8.07
N GLU A 152 -3.87 -22.58 -7.03
CA GLU A 152 -3.35 -23.93 -6.78
C GLU A 152 -4.07 -24.98 -7.64
N PRO A 153 -3.37 -25.83 -8.43
CA PRO A 153 -4.01 -26.86 -9.25
C PRO A 153 -4.86 -27.85 -8.44
N LYS A 154 -4.53 -28.07 -7.15
CA LYS A 154 -5.30 -28.90 -6.23
C LYS A 154 -6.63 -28.27 -5.81
N CYS A 155 -6.75 -26.95 -5.89
CA CYS A 155 -7.91 -26.19 -5.44
C CYS A 155 -8.88 -25.79 -6.57
N LEU A 156 -8.45 -25.84 -7.83
CA LEU A 156 -9.29 -25.50 -9.00
C LEU A 156 -10.63 -26.26 -9.03
N ASP A 157 -10.65 -27.52 -8.58
CA ASP A 157 -11.86 -28.34 -8.53
C ASP A 157 -12.72 -28.12 -7.25
N THR A 158 -12.28 -27.30 -6.30
CA THR A 158 -13.05 -27.03 -5.06
C THR A 158 -14.16 -26.01 -5.29
N PRO A 159 -15.32 -26.13 -4.60
CA PRO A 159 -16.45 -25.22 -4.80
C PRO A 159 -16.07 -23.75 -4.63
N LEU A 160 -15.18 -23.44 -3.67
CA LEU A 160 -14.74 -22.08 -3.38
C LEU A 160 -14.07 -21.38 -4.56
N CYS A 161 -13.41 -22.13 -5.45
CA CYS A 161 -12.69 -21.59 -6.61
C CYS A 161 -13.49 -21.62 -7.91
N LYS A 162 -14.65 -22.28 -7.90
CA LYS A 162 -15.64 -22.18 -8.98
C LYS A 162 -16.49 -20.93 -8.80
N CYS A 163 -16.97 -20.72 -7.57
CA CYS A 163 -17.78 -19.59 -7.12
C CYS A 163 -17.07 -18.21 -7.08
N ASP A 164 -16.00 -18.01 -7.85
CA ASP A 164 -15.26 -16.73 -7.94
C ASP A 164 -14.45 -16.68 -9.26
N ASN A 165 -15.03 -17.23 -10.34
CA ASN A 165 -14.40 -17.39 -11.66
C ASN A 165 -15.01 -16.49 -12.77
N ASN A 166 -16.06 -15.73 -12.45
CA ASN A 166 -16.79 -14.81 -13.32
C ASN A 166 -17.49 -15.49 -14.53
N VAL A 167 -17.77 -16.78 -14.40
CA VAL A 167 -18.60 -17.61 -15.29
C VAL A 167 -19.76 -18.16 -14.46
N LYS A 168 -20.85 -18.56 -15.11
CA LYS A 168 -21.89 -19.35 -14.46
C LYS A 168 -21.67 -20.83 -14.79
N ASP A 169 -21.21 -21.63 -13.83
CA ASP A 169 -20.98 -23.07 -14.01
C ASP A 169 -21.56 -23.95 -12.88
N ASP A 170 -21.31 -25.26 -12.96
CA ASP A 170 -21.90 -26.34 -12.15
C ASP A 170 -23.39 -26.15 -11.74
N ASP A 171 -23.69 -25.87 -10.47
CA ASP A 171 -25.06 -25.77 -9.92
C ASP A 171 -25.43 -24.35 -9.43
N GLU A 172 -24.68 -23.34 -9.85
CA GLU A 172 -24.88 -21.95 -9.47
C GLU A 172 -26.25 -21.37 -9.88
N LEU A 173 -26.77 -20.45 -9.08
CA LEU A 173 -28.02 -19.74 -9.38
C LEU A 173 -27.76 -18.45 -10.19
N GLY A 174 -26.63 -17.79 -9.99
CA GLY A 174 -26.17 -16.63 -10.75
C GLY A 174 -24.71 -16.76 -11.15
N VAL A 175 -24.04 -15.67 -11.49
CA VAL A 175 -22.58 -15.68 -11.71
C VAL A 175 -21.90 -15.62 -10.35
N ASP A 176 -21.02 -16.58 -10.05
CA ASP A 176 -20.29 -16.68 -8.77
C ASP A 176 -21.21 -16.76 -7.52
N CYS A 177 -22.45 -17.25 -7.64
CA CYS A 177 -23.41 -17.26 -6.53
C CYS A 177 -24.51 -18.34 -6.60
N GLY A 178 -25.00 -18.72 -5.41
CA GLY A 178 -26.05 -19.72 -5.20
C GLY A 178 -25.61 -21.16 -5.45
N GLY A 179 -26.53 -22.12 -5.29
CA GLY A 179 -26.21 -23.53 -5.48
C GLY A 179 -25.22 -24.05 -4.42
N SER A 180 -24.11 -24.62 -4.86
CA SER A 180 -22.99 -25.01 -4.01
C SER A 180 -22.17 -23.83 -3.46
N CYS A 181 -22.41 -22.60 -3.94
CA CYS A 181 -21.73 -21.40 -3.45
C CYS A 181 -22.33 -20.90 -2.14
N VAL A 182 -21.45 -20.52 -1.20
CA VAL A 182 -21.83 -19.95 0.11
C VAL A 182 -22.45 -18.55 -0.05
N VAL A 183 -22.11 -17.84 -1.14
CA VAL A 183 -22.67 -16.54 -1.49
C VAL A 183 -24.08 -16.72 -2.07
N SER A 184 -25.09 -16.20 -1.39
CA SER A 184 -26.46 -16.14 -1.94
C SER A 184 -26.54 -15.10 -3.05
N CYS A 185 -27.10 -15.45 -4.20
CA CYS A 185 -27.44 -14.45 -5.21
C CYS A 185 -28.41 -13.43 -4.65
N VAL A 186 -28.13 -12.15 -4.92
CA VAL A 186 -29.09 -11.06 -4.73
C VAL A 186 -29.73 -10.85 -6.09
N ASP A 187 -30.94 -11.37 -6.26
CA ASP A 187 -31.74 -11.07 -7.43
C ASP A 187 -31.98 -9.56 -7.46
N SER A 188 -31.36 -8.90 -8.43
CA SER A 188 -31.73 -7.54 -8.80
C SER A 188 -33.02 -7.68 -9.60
N GLU A 189 -34.16 -7.60 -8.92
CA GLU A 189 -35.48 -7.61 -9.55
C GLU A 189 -35.52 -6.44 -10.56
N GLU A 190 -35.33 -6.77 -11.83
CA GLU A 190 -35.62 -5.86 -12.94
C GLU A 190 -37.14 -5.70 -13.00
N ASP A 191 -37.63 -4.45 -13.06
CA ASP A 191 -39.06 -4.12 -13.15
C ASP A 191 -39.68 -4.65 -14.46
N GLU A 192 -40.00 -5.94 -14.54
CA GLU A 192 -40.86 -6.49 -15.59
C GLU A 192 -42.32 -6.07 -15.33
N GLN A 193 -42.71 -5.03 -16.04
CA GLN A 193 -44.04 -4.45 -16.07
C GLN A 193 -45.08 -5.43 -16.65
N ASP A 194 -45.66 -6.27 -15.80
CA ASP A 194 -46.78 -7.13 -16.21
C ASP A 194 -48.03 -6.28 -16.51
N THR A 195 -48.58 -6.48 -17.71
CA THR A 195 -49.67 -5.67 -18.29
C THR A 195 -50.92 -6.53 -18.44
N GLU A 196 -51.61 -6.80 -17.32
CA GLU A 196 -52.90 -7.51 -17.36
C GLU A 196 -54.06 -6.53 -17.68
N GLU A 197 -54.58 -6.62 -18.91
CA GLU A 197 -55.75 -5.87 -19.35
C GLU A 197 -57.05 -6.36 -18.69
N THR A 198 -57.80 -5.46 -18.04
CA THR A 198 -59.26 -5.63 -17.87
C THR A 198 -60.01 -4.31 -18.16
N PRO A 199 -61.09 -4.31 -18.97
CA PRO A 199 -61.73 -3.06 -19.43
C PRO A 199 -63.15 -2.83 -18.86
N VAL A 200 -63.70 -1.61 -19.07
CA VAL A 200 -65.13 -1.21 -18.94
C VAL A 200 -65.64 -1.10 -17.48
N THR A 201 -66.20 0.00 -16.92
CA THR A 201 -66.49 1.43 -17.25
C THR A 201 -66.74 2.18 -15.90
N THR A 202 -66.99 3.49 -15.71
CA THR A 202 -67.59 4.55 -16.55
C THR A 202 -67.22 5.96 -16.02
N GLU A 203 -67.37 6.98 -16.87
CA GLU A 203 -67.40 8.42 -16.55
C GLU A 203 -68.86 8.95 -16.39
N PRO A 204 -69.17 10.27 -16.15
CA PRO A 204 -68.31 11.48 -16.00
C PRO A 204 -68.66 12.44 -14.81
N SER A 205 -67.98 13.61 -14.80
CA SER A 205 -68.22 14.88 -14.06
C SER A 205 -67.76 14.93 -12.58
N ASP A 206 -67.21 16.04 -12.05
CA ASP A 206 -67.15 17.44 -12.51
C ASP A 206 -65.86 18.19 -12.03
N SER A 207 -65.64 19.43 -12.51
CA SER A 207 -64.82 20.58 -12.01
C SER A 207 -64.08 20.49 -10.64
N SER A 208 -62.93 21.13 -10.35
CA SER A 208 -62.08 22.15 -11.03
C SER A 208 -60.85 22.55 -10.17
N GLU A 209 -59.86 23.22 -10.80
CA GLU A 209 -58.91 24.23 -10.23
C GLU A 209 -57.67 23.79 -9.41
N GLU A 210 -56.73 24.74 -9.25
CA GLU A 210 -55.25 24.57 -9.16
C GLU A 210 -54.62 24.96 -7.80
N GLU A 211 -53.28 25.17 -7.82
CA GLU A 211 -52.33 25.65 -6.78
C GLU A 211 -51.83 24.57 -5.79
N ASP A 212 -50.61 24.04 -5.94
CA ASP A 212 -49.26 24.66 -5.90
C ASP A 212 -48.83 25.10 -4.48
N THR A 213 -48.05 24.25 -3.83
CA THR A 213 -47.30 24.58 -2.61
C THR A 213 -45.82 24.37 -2.86
N THR A 214 -45.13 25.46 -3.15
CA THR A 214 -43.67 25.49 -3.27
C THR A 214 -43.01 25.32 -1.89
N GLU A 215 -42.31 24.20 -1.68
CA GLU A 215 -41.42 24.07 -0.54
C GLU A 215 -40.16 24.93 -0.74
N VAL A 216 -39.69 25.56 0.34
CA VAL A 216 -38.64 26.58 0.29
C VAL A 216 -37.25 25.95 0.38
N ASP A 217 -36.52 25.94 -0.73
CA ASP A 217 -35.11 25.53 -0.76
C ASP A 217 -34.21 26.45 0.10
N GLU A 218 -33.61 25.91 1.17
CA GLU A 218 -32.62 26.63 2.02
C GLU A 218 -31.22 26.78 1.35
N GLY A 219 -31.17 27.05 0.04
CA GLY A 219 -29.92 27.19 -0.73
C GLY A 219 -29.11 28.48 -0.47
N SER A 220 -29.60 29.38 0.39
CA SER A 220 -29.13 30.79 0.44
C SER A 220 -27.80 31.01 1.19
N SER A 221 -27.40 30.11 2.09
CA SER A 221 -26.24 30.34 2.97
C SER A 221 -24.89 30.30 2.24
N LEU A 222 -24.64 29.28 1.41
CA LEU A 222 -23.32 29.05 0.81
C LEU A 222 -22.91 30.13 -0.20
N TRP A 223 -23.86 30.64 -0.99
CA TRP A 223 -23.59 31.70 -1.97
C TRP A 223 -23.17 33.02 -1.30
N ILE A 224 -23.72 33.35 -0.13
CA ILE A 224 -23.32 34.53 0.65
C ILE A 224 -21.87 34.41 1.11
N TRP A 225 -21.46 33.23 1.63
CA TRP A 225 -20.07 32.98 2.01
C TRP A 225 -19.10 33.04 0.83
N ILE A 226 -19.48 32.52 -0.34
CA ILE A 226 -18.68 32.62 -1.57
C ILE A 226 -18.48 34.09 -1.97
N LEU A 227 -19.54 34.92 -1.94
CA LEU A 227 -19.41 36.35 -2.24
C LEU A 227 -18.51 37.10 -1.24
N ILE A 228 -18.60 36.78 0.06
CA ILE A 228 -17.72 37.35 1.09
C ILE A 228 -16.25 36.99 0.81
N ILE A 229 -15.96 35.73 0.47
CA ILE A 229 -14.60 35.28 0.12
C ILE A 229 -14.08 36.01 -1.12
N VAL A 230 -14.90 36.16 -2.17
CA VAL A 230 -14.54 36.89 -3.40
C VAL A 230 -14.23 38.36 -3.09
N VAL A 231 -15.03 39.04 -2.25
CA VAL A 231 -14.78 40.43 -1.83
C VAL A 231 -13.49 40.55 -1.02
N ILE A 232 -13.20 39.59 -0.12
CA ILE A 232 -11.95 39.56 0.65
C ILE A 232 -10.74 39.31 -0.26
N LEU A 233 -10.83 38.44 -1.25
CA LEU A 233 -9.76 38.18 -2.22
C LEU A 233 -9.49 39.39 -3.13
N LEU A 234 -10.53 40.06 -3.63
CA LEU A 234 -10.39 41.24 -4.48
C LEU A 234 -9.87 42.45 -3.68
N GLY A 235 -10.42 42.72 -2.50
CA GLY A 235 -10.00 43.84 -1.64
C GLY A 235 -8.63 43.60 -1.00
N GLY A 236 -8.45 42.45 -0.37
CA GLY A 236 -7.19 42.05 0.28
C GLY A 236 -6.06 41.84 -0.72
N GLY A 237 -6.34 41.23 -1.88
CA GLY A 237 -5.37 41.07 -2.97
C GLY A 237 -4.92 42.40 -3.55
N SER A 238 -5.85 43.36 -3.77
CA SER A 238 -5.51 44.71 -4.24
C SER A 238 -4.65 45.47 -3.23
N PHE A 239 -5.00 45.42 -1.94
CA PHE A 239 -4.22 46.05 -0.87
C PHE A 239 -2.82 45.43 -0.75
N PHE A 240 -2.72 44.09 -0.80
CA PHE A 240 -1.44 43.38 -0.75
C PHE A 240 -0.55 43.70 -1.96
N TYR A 241 -1.11 43.70 -3.17
CA TYR A 241 -0.40 44.04 -4.41
C TYR A 241 0.18 45.47 -4.37
N ILE A 242 -0.64 46.45 -3.99
CA ILE A 242 -0.19 47.85 -3.87
C ILE A 242 0.87 48.00 -2.76
N LYS A 243 0.68 47.36 -1.60
CA LYS A 243 1.56 47.54 -0.42
C LYS A 243 2.89 46.78 -0.51
N TYR A 244 2.95 45.63 -1.19
CA TYR A 244 4.14 44.76 -1.19
C TYR A 244 4.81 44.58 -2.55
N VAL A 245 4.06 44.57 -3.65
CA VAL A 245 4.62 44.39 -5.01
C VAL A 245 5.05 45.74 -5.58
N LYS A 246 4.16 46.75 -5.57
CA LYS A 246 4.48 48.09 -6.12
C LYS A 246 5.53 48.86 -5.31
N THR A 247 5.74 48.50 -4.04
CA THR A 247 6.79 49.07 -3.16
C THR A 247 8.15 48.37 -3.29
N GLY A 248 8.28 47.39 -4.20
CA GLY A 248 9.55 46.75 -4.54
C GLY A 248 10.13 45.80 -3.48
N LYS A 249 9.30 45.29 -2.56
CA LYS A 249 9.78 44.46 -1.43
C LYS A 249 9.72 42.94 -1.65
N VAL A 250 9.06 42.48 -2.72
CA VAL A 250 8.97 41.05 -3.08
C VAL A 250 9.01 40.89 -4.61
N ASP A 251 9.93 40.08 -5.12
CA ASP A 251 10.06 39.78 -6.56
C ASP A 251 9.48 38.40 -6.89
N LEU A 252 8.26 38.39 -7.45
CA LEU A 252 7.52 37.18 -7.82
C LEU A 252 8.08 36.47 -9.07
N SER A 253 9.04 37.07 -9.80
CA SER A 253 9.60 36.48 -11.03
C SER A 253 10.34 35.16 -10.81
N SER A 254 10.76 34.89 -9.58
CA SER A 254 11.43 33.66 -9.16
C SER A 254 10.49 32.45 -9.06
N LEU A 255 9.21 32.65 -8.73
CA LEU A 255 8.23 31.57 -8.50
C LEU A 255 7.75 30.89 -9.79
N PHE A 256 7.86 31.56 -10.94
CA PHE A 256 7.42 31.04 -12.24
C PHE A 256 8.54 30.40 -13.09
N LYS A 257 9.77 30.30 -12.57
CA LYS A 257 10.87 29.59 -13.26
C LYS A 257 10.74 28.07 -13.12
N LYS A 258 9.97 27.48 -14.03
CA LYS A 258 9.85 26.03 -14.24
C LYS A 258 11.23 25.40 -14.53
N LYS A 259 11.87 24.80 -13.53
CA LYS A 259 13.06 23.96 -13.71
C LYS A 259 12.66 22.66 -14.42
N THR A 260 12.73 22.65 -15.75
CA THR A 260 12.68 21.41 -16.53
C THR A 260 14.06 20.76 -16.56
N ASN A 261 14.32 19.89 -15.57
CA ASN A 261 15.30 18.81 -15.67
C ASN A 261 14.83 17.68 -14.76
N LYS A 262 13.90 16.87 -15.28
CA LYS A 262 13.71 15.50 -14.80
C LYS A 262 14.67 14.63 -15.63
N PRO A 263 15.49 13.76 -15.04
CA PRO A 263 16.27 12.79 -15.81
C PRO A 263 15.33 11.87 -16.60
N ASN A 264 15.76 11.48 -17.81
CA ASN A 264 14.97 10.62 -18.68
C ASN A 264 14.96 9.18 -18.15
N PHE A 265 13.88 8.43 -18.38
CA PHE A 265 13.70 7.06 -17.91
C PHE A 265 14.83 6.11 -18.36
N ASP A 266 15.38 6.35 -19.55
CA ASP A 266 16.53 5.61 -20.10
C ASP A 266 17.82 5.71 -19.25
N GLU A 267 17.97 6.77 -18.45
CA GLU A 267 19.15 6.98 -17.61
C GLU A 267 19.12 6.08 -16.37
N PHE A 268 17.93 5.84 -15.80
CA PHE A 268 17.74 4.84 -14.75
C PHE A 268 17.94 3.41 -15.27
N ARG A 269 17.48 3.12 -16.48
CA ARG A 269 17.68 1.79 -17.11
C ARG A 269 19.16 1.42 -17.24
N ARG A 270 20.03 2.38 -17.51
CA ARG A 270 21.50 2.18 -17.57
C ARG A 270 22.16 1.99 -16.21
N GLN A 271 21.55 2.46 -15.12
CA GLN A 271 22.07 2.25 -13.76
C GLN A 271 21.58 0.92 -13.15
N ALA A 272 20.47 0.37 -13.64
CA ALA A 272 19.93 -0.93 -13.23
C ALA A 272 20.60 -2.14 -13.92
N GLU A 273 21.45 -1.93 -14.93
CA GLU A 273 22.16 -3.01 -15.62
C GLU A 273 23.32 -3.54 -14.75
N PHE A 274 22.98 -4.46 -13.84
CA PHE A 274 23.93 -5.27 -13.08
C PHE A 274 24.85 -6.01 -14.07
N LYS A 275 26.08 -5.53 -14.22
CA LYS A 275 27.14 -6.31 -14.87
C LYS A 275 27.49 -7.46 -13.93
N PRO A 276 27.20 -8.73 -14.29
CA PRO A 276 27.56 -9.85 -13.44
C PRO A 276 29.09 -9.84 -13.26
N VAL A 277 29.54 -10.06 -12.02
CA VAL A 277 30.96 -10.30 -11.75
C VAL A 277 31.34 -11.59 -12.47
N THR A 278 32.02 -11.48 -13.60
CA THR A 278 32.52 -12.64 -14.30
C THR A 278 33.53 -13.35 -13.38
N PRO A 279 33.35 -14.66 -13.11
CA PRO A 279 34.29 -15.38 -12.29
C PRO A 279 35.65 -15.39 -12.99
N VAL A 280 36.67 -14.84 -12.32
CA VAL A 280 38.05 -14.92 -12.82
C VAL A 280 38.43 -16.40 -12.85
N ASN A 281 38.53 -16.95 -14.06
CA ASN A 281 38.98 -18.32 -14.28
C ASN A 281 40.37 -18.51 -13.67
N ARG A 282 40.42 -19.12 -12.48
CA ARG A 282 41.66 -19.52 -11.82
C ARG A 282 42.14 -20.80 -12.50
N PRO A 283 43.26 -20.79 -13.25
CA PRO A 283 43.70 -21.99 -13.96
C PRO A 283 44.07 -23.09 -12.97
N THR A 284 43.41 -24.24 -13.09
CA THR A 284 43.73 -25.45 -12.33
C THR A 284 45.02 -26.08 -12.84
N SER A 285 46.14 -25.83 -12.17
CA SER A 285 47.39 -26.55 -12.41
C SER A 285 47.42 -27.88 -11.64
N ARG A 286 47.69 -28.98 -12.36
CA ARG A 286 48.01 -30.29 -11.78
C ARG A 286 49.40 -30.27 -11.11
N PRO A 287 49.70 -31.20 -10.18
CA PRO A 287 50.90 -31.13 -9.35
C PRO A 287 52.17 -31.46 -10.14
N GLY A 288 53.23 -30.68 -9.92
CA GLY A 288 54.56 -30.91 -10.45
C GLY A 288 55.61 -30.33 -9.51
N ASN A 289 56.66 -31.11 -9.23
CA ASN A 289 57.74 -30.75 -8.29
C ASN A 289 58.43 -29.43 -8.67
N SER A 290 58.63 -28.54 -7.69
CA SER A 290 59.99 -28.26 -7.16
C SER A 290 59.98 -27.21 -6.05
N SER A 291 60.98 -27.33 -5.19
CA SER A 291 61.27 -26.43 -4.07
C SER A 291 61.57 -25.00 -4.50
N PHE A 292 60.97 -24.00 -3.85
CA PHE A 292 61.68 -22.80 -3.37
C PHE A 292 60.83 -22.04 -2.32
N GLN A 293 61.28 -22.05 -1.06
CA GLN A 293 60.79 -21.13 -0.03
C GLN A 293 61.55 -19.80 -0.13
N LYS A 294 60.84 -18.66 -0.05
CA LYS A 294 61.32 -17.36 0.48
C LYS A 294 60.13 -16.40 0.70
N PRO A 295 60.27 -15.34 1.52
CA PRO A 295 59.31 -15.09 2.59
C PRO A 295 58.27 -14.01 2.31
N ILE A 296 57.25 -14.01 3.18
CA ILE A 296 56.22 -12.97 3.31
C ILE A 296 56.88 -11.60 3.49
N GLN A 297 56.54 -10.64 2.62
CA GLN A 297 56.74 -9.22 2.91
C GLN A 297 55.44 -8.63 3.49
N PRO A 298 55.50 -7.75 4.50
CA PRO A 298 54.33 -7.04 4.99
C PRO A 298 53.86 -6.03 3.94
N PHE A 299 52.57 -6.06 3.59
CA PHE A 299 51.97 -5.01 2.79
C PHE A 299 51.94 -3.73 3.61
N ASN A 300 52.67 -2.69 3.17
CA ASN A 300 52.56 -1.36 3.76
C ASN A 300 51.14 -0.84 3.60
N ALA A 301 50.52 -0.42 4.70
CA ALA A 301 49.22 0.22 4.70
C ALA A 301 49.33 1.64 4.08
N GLY A 302 49.15 1.71 2.76
CA GLY A 302 48.96 2.99 2.06
C GLY A 302 47.69 3.66 2.56
N ALA A 303 47.79 4.92 2.98
CA ALA A 303 46.69 5.65 3.60
C ALA A 303 45.45 5.69 2.68
N ALA A 304 44.33 5.16 3.17
CA ALA A 304 43.05 5.31 2.52
C ALA A 304 42.69 6.80 2.45
N ARG A 305 42.31 7.28 1.25
CA ARG A 305 41.76 8.63 1.10
C ARG A 305 40.36 8.62 1.70
N ARG A 306 40.19 9.29 2.85
CA ARG A 306 38.88 9.52 3.46
C ARG A 306 37.95 10.25 2.50
N SER A 307 36.66 9.96 2.60
CA SER A 307 35.65 10.70 1.85
C SER A 307 35.37 12.05 2.53
N LYS A 308 34.84 13.01 1.77
CA LYS A 308 34.43 14.32 2.32
C LYS A 308 33.38 14.18 3.43
N ASP A 309 32.54 13.14 3.33
CA ASP A 309 31.45 12.87 4.26
C ASP A 309 31.97 12.32 5.60
N GLU A 310 33.07 11.54 5.59
CA GLU A 310 33.76 11.09 6.81
C GLU A 310 34.39 12.26 7.58
N ASP A 311 34.97 13.24 6.86
CA ASP A 311 35.56 14.43 7.49
C ASP A 311 34.47 15.39 8.07
N GLU A 312 33.29 15.46 7.43
CA GLU A 312 32.14 16.21 7.97
C GLU A 312 31.55 15.50 9.21
N LEU A 313 31.44 14.17 9.20
CA LEU A 313 30.97 13.38 10.35
C LEU A 313 31.90 13.51 11.57
N ASP A 314 33.22 13.40 11.37
CA ASP A 314 34.22 13.58 12.44
C ASP A 314 34.21 15.00 13.02
N LYS A 315 33.83 16.00 12.22
CA LYS A 315 33.67 17.39 12.68
C LYS A 315 32.44 17.53 13.57
N SER A 316 31.28 16.98 13.16
CA SER A 316 30.06 17.01 13.97
C SER A 316 30.21 16.25 15.30
N LEU A 317 30.91 15.11 15.30
CA LEU A 317 31.19 14.35 16.52
C LEU A 317 32.04 15.14 17.54
N LYS A 318 33.07 15.85 17.08
CA LYS A 318 33.91 16.70 17.96
C LYS A 318 33.15 17.91 18.51
N GLU A 319 32.23 18.47 17.74
CA GLU A 319 31.37 19.57 18.19
C GLU A 319 30.38 19.09 19.26
N ALA A 320 29.77 17.92 19.08
CA ALA A 320 28.92 17.29 20.08
C ALA A 320 29.68 16.92 21.36
N GLU A 321 30.90 16.36 21.26
CA GLU A 321 31.74 16.05 22.42
C GLU A 321 32.09 17.31 23.22
N LYS A 322 32.34 18.44 22.54
CA LYS A 322 32.63 19.72 23.18
C LYS A 322 31.42 20.29 23.94
N LEU A 323 30.20 20.07 23.43
CA LEU A 323 28.95 20.45 24.12
C LEU A 323 28.66 19.58 25.36
N LEU A 324 29.14 18.34 25.39
CA LEU A 324 28.99 17.43 26.53
C LEU A 324 30.05 17.60 27.63
N LYS A 325 31.09 18.40 27.37
CA LYS A 325 32.20 18.69 28.30
C LYS A 325 32.24 20.15 28.77
N GLY A 326 31.18 20.92 28.49
CA GLY A 326 31.00 22.33 28.89
C GLY A 326 29.98 22.48 30.00
#